data_AF-A0A847SW13-F1
#
_entry.id   AF-A0A847SW13-F1
#
_cell.length_a   1.000
_cell.length_b   1.000
_cell.length_c   1.000
_cell.angle_alpha   90.00
_cell.angle_beta   90.00
_cell.angle_gamma   90.00
#
_symmetry.space_group_name_H-M   'P 1'
#
loop_
_entity.id
_entity.type
_entity.pdbx_description
1 polymer ?
#
loop_
_entity_poly.entity_id
_entity_poly.type
_entity_poly.pdbx_seq_one_letter_code
_entity_poly.pdbx_strand_id
1 'polypeptide(L)' 'MVLLDLFSGAGGFALGMMQAGFKFSAHYFSEIDPHAVACYRPTDTTGMRTPARVPGRLDTTWVI' A
#
# COMPACT_ATOMS: atom_id res chain seq x y z
N MET A 1 15.06 -0.89 -1.83
CA MET A 1 14.86 -0.56 -0.40
C MET A 1 13.57 -1.20 0.05
N VAL A 2 13.55 -1.75 1.27
CA VAL A 2 12.32 -2.30 1.87
C VAL A 2 11.73 -1.26 2.81
N LEU A 3 10.45 -0.94 2.64
CA LEU A 3 9.69 -0.06 3.55
C LEU A 3 8.80 -0.92 4.44
N LEU A 4 8.81 -0.65 5.73
CA LEU A 4 7.93 -1.27 6.73
C LEU A 4 7.17 -0.16 7.46
N ASP A 5 5.86 -0.08 7.27
CA ASP A 5 4.98 0.98 7.78
C ASP A 5 4.00 0.40 8.82
N LEU A 6 4.31 0.58 10.11
CA LEU A 6 3.62 -0.16 11.19
C LEU A 6 2.27 0.44 11.63
N PHE A 7 2.01 1.70 11.28
CA PHE A 7 0.78 2.43 11.58
C PHE A 7 0.40 3.25 10.35
N SER A 8 0.19 2.51 9.27
CA SER A 8 0.27 3.09 7.93
C SER A 8 -0.92 3.97 7.58
N GLY A 9 -2.01 3.90 8.36
CA GLY A 9 -3.23 4.65 8.14
C GLY A 9 -3.74 4.44 6.72
N ALA A 10 -3.94 5.53 5.98
CA ALA A 10 -4.36 5.50 4.57
C ALA A 10 -3.19 5.51 3.55
N GLY A 11 -1.93 5.39 4.00
CA GLY A 11 -0.76 5.29 3.10
C GLY A 11 -0.07 6.59 2.74
N GLY A 12 -0.32 7.67 3.48
CA GLY A 12 0.30 8.97 3.25
C GLY A 12 1.83 8.97 3.40
N PHE A 13 2.37 8.18 4.32
CA PHE A 13 3.82 8.11 4.57
C PHE A 13 4.56 7.52 3.38
N ALA A 14 4.14 6.34 2.92
CA ALA A 14 4.71 5.69 1.74
C ALA A 14 4.55 6.55 0.47
N LEU A 15 3.39 7.20 0.29
CA LEU A 15 3.15 8.11 -0.82
C LEU A 15 4.12 9.30 -0.80
N GLY A 16 4.30 9.94 0.36
CA GLY A 16 5.24 11.04 0.51
C GLY A 16 6.68 10.65 0.20
N MET A 17 7.09 9.44 0.60
CA MET A 17 8.43 8.94 0.28
C MET A 17 8.61 8.68 -1.23
N MET A 18 7.60 8.12 -1.90
CA MET A 18 7.65 7.96 -3.36
C MET A 18 7.71 9.32 -4.07
N GLN A 19 6.93 10.30 -3.61
CA GLN A 19 6.95 11.68 -4.14
C GLN A 19 8.30 12.38 -3.90
N ALA A 20 8.98 12.05 -2.79
CA ALA A 20 10.35 12.50 -2.52
C ALA A 20 11.43 11.78 -3.36
N GLY A 21 11.03 10.88 -4.27
CA GLY A 21 11.92 10.20 -5.22
C GLY A 21 12.50 8.88 -4.71
N PHE A 22 12.07 8.39 -3.54
CA PHE A 22 12.50 7.10 -3.04
C PHE A 22 11.85 5.95 -3.82
N LYS A 23 12.65 4.92 -4.14
CA LYS A 23 12.19 3.70 -4.82
C LYS A 23 12.23 2.51 -3.88
N PHE A 24 11.09 1.84 -3.72
CA PHE A 24 10.96 0.66 -2.90
C PHE A 24 10.95 -0.61 -3.76
N SER A 25 11.66 -1.64 -3.30
CA SER A 25 11.63 -2.98 -3.87
C SER A 25 10.59 -3.87 -3.19
N ALA A 26 10.20 -3.53 -1.96
CA ALA A 26 9.11 -4.15 -1.22
C ALA A 26 8.54 -3.15 -0.21
N HIS A 27 7.26 -3.27 0.08
CA HIS A 27 6.56 -2.41 1.02
C HIS A 27 5.60 -3.24 1.88
N TYR A 28 5.85 -3.29 3.17
CA TYR A 28 5.03 -4.01 4.13
C TYR A 28 4.33 -2.99 5.01
N PHE A 29 3.07 -3.23 5.35
CA PHE A 29 2.38 -2.36 6.27
C PHE A 29 1.51 -3.13 7.26
N SER A 30 1.33 -2.53 8.43
CA SER A 30 0.41 -2.98 9.47
C SER A 30 -0.55 -1.82 9.78
N GLU A 31 -1.85 -2.12 9.78
CA GLU A 31 -2.89 -1.18 10.16
C GLU A 31 -4.09 -1.96 10.71
N ILE A 32 -4.60 -1.52 11.86
CA ILE A 32 -5.70 -2.19 12.55
C ILE A 32 -7.06 -1.63 12.13
N ASP A 33 -7.11 -0.36 11.68
CA ASP A 33 -8.35 0.26 11.23
C ASP A 33 -8.72 -0.24 9.81
N PRO A 34 -9.80 -1.03 9.67
CA PRO A 34 -10.23 -1.54 8.37
C PRO A 34 -10.65 -0.43 7.40
N HIS A 35 -11.08 0.74 7.89
CA HIS A 35 -11.41 1.89 7.05
C HIS A 35 -10.15 2.49 6.43
N ALA A 36 -9.07 2.58 7.21
CA ALA A 36 -7.78 3.06 6.74
C ALA A 36 -7.15 2.11 5.72
N VAL A 37 -7.20 0.79 5.98
CA VAL A 37 -6.75 -0.26 5.03
C VAL A 37 -7.51 -0.20 3.71
N ALA A 38 -8.82 0.09 3.75
CA ALA A 38 -9.63 0.24 2.53
C ALA A 38 -9.20 1.45 1.68
N CYS A 39 -8.77 2.54 2.32
CA CYS A 39 -8.26 3.74 1.65
C CYS A 39 -6.80 3.60 1.17
N TYR A 40 -6.03 2.70 1.78
CA TYR A 40 -4.65 2.40 1.39
C TYR A 40 -4.52 1.83 -0.03
N ARG A 41 -5.56 1.13 -0.49
CA ARG A 41 -5.56 0.48 -1.80
C ARG A 41 -5.97 1.49 -2.87
N PRO A 42 -5.16 1.68 -3.92
CA PRO A 42 -5.60 2.46 -5.06
C PRO A 42 -6.81 1.76 -5.69
N THR A 43 -7.93 2.48 -5.80
CA THR A 43 -9.04 2.04 -6.65
C THR A 43 -8.50 1.89 -8.07
N ASP A 44 -8.73 0.74 -8.71
CA ASP A 44 -8.36 0.62 -10.10
C ASP A 44 -9.16 1.65 -10.94
N THR A 45 -8.63 2.04 -12.09
CA THR A 45 -9.29 2.98 -13.01
C THR A 45 -10.64 2.50 -13.56
N THR A 46 -11.06 1.29 -13.20
CA THR A 46 -12.35 0.67 -13.53
C THR A 46 -13.40 0.86 -12.43
N GLY A 47 -13.06 1.54 -11.33
CA GLY A 47 -13.96 1.74 -10.19
C GLY A 47 -14.20 0.46 -9.38
N MET A 48 -13.47 -0.62 -9.68
CA MET A 48 -13.55 -1.89 -8.96
C MET A 48 -12.48 -1.90 -7.86
N ARG A 49 -12.91 -2.26 -6.65
CA ARG A 49 -11.99 -2.48 -5.53
C ARG A 49 -11.07 -3.63 -5.91
N THR A 50 -9.78 -3.36 -6.13
CA THR A 50 -8.82 -4.41 -6.44
C THR A 50 -8.74 -5.34 -5.24
N PRO A 51 -8.94 -6.66 -5.41
CA PRO A 51 -8.90 -7.58 -4.29
C PRO A 51 -7.52 -7.55 -3.65
N ALA A 52 -7.48 -7.81 -2.33
CA ALA A 52 -6.27 -7.90 -1.51
C ALA A 52 -5.15 -8.78 -2.05
N ARG A 53 -5.44 -9.56 -3.07
CA ARG A 53 -4.60 -10.59 -3.65
C ARG A 53 -4.88 -10.59 -5.15
N VAL A 54 -4.07 -9.86 -5.92
CA VAL A 54 -3.95 -10.06 -7.35
C VAL A 54 -2.67 -10.87 -7.57
N PRO A 55 -2.76 -12.19 -7.82
CA PRO A 55 -1.58 -13.00 -8.08
C PRO A 55 -0.91 -12.50 -9.38
N GLY A 56 0.35 -12.10 -9.29
CA GLY A 56 1.17 -11.74 -10.46
C GLY A 56 1.27 -10.24 -10.79
N ARG A 57 0.68 -9.36 -9.99
CA ARG A 57 0.95 -7.91 -10.10
C ARG A 57 2.17 -7.57 -9.23
N LEU A 58 3.15 -6.87 -9.80
CA LEU A 58 4.46 -6.57 -9.19
C LEU A 58 4.38 -5.48 -8.09
N ASP A 59 3.19 -5.19 -7.58
CA ASP A 59 2.98 -4.35 -6.41
C ASP A 59 3.22 -5.21 -5.16
N THR A 60 4.46 -5.17 -4.69
CA THR A 60 5.02 -5.86 -3.53
C THR A 60 4.45 -5.40 -2.18
N THR A 61 3.16 -5.09 -2.10
CA THR A 61 2.49 -4.55 -0.92
C THR A 61 1.83 -5.69 -0.14
N TRP A 62 2.44 -6.09 0.98
CA TRP A 62 1.91 -7.13 1.85
C TRP A 62 1.43 -6.52 3.17
N VAL A 63 0.20 -6.86 3.56
CA VAL A 63 -0.32 -6.56 4.91
C VAL A 63 0.19 -7.67 5.83
N ILE A 64 0.97 -7.30 6.84
CA ILE A 64 1.42 -8.21 7.90
C ILE A 64 0.62 -8.00 9.17
#